data_AF-A0A353V803-F1
#
_entry.id   AF-A0A353V803-F1
#
_cell.length_a   1.000
_cell.length_b   1.000
_cell.length_c   1.000
_cell.angle_alpha   90.00
_cell.angle_beta   90.00
_cell.angle_gamma   90.00
#
_symmetry.space_group_name_H-M   'P 1'
#
loop_
_entity.id
_entity.type
_entity.pdbx_description
1 polymer ?
#
loop_
_entity_poly.entity_id
_entity_poly.type
_entity_poly.pdbx_seq_one_letter_code
_entity_poly.pdbx_strand_id
1 'polypeptide(L)'
;MLVNAAESRLVSTLGWVDGAALWVCDPATGRTETVPLGVARYLTLHAGREDRFAVVHHFDGERLEVSVRTFDAPGRSAAHLVLAPPAPPAFDGDPTAWALVPRAYTAYLRHPADDFYLVLVERRGPAVAVETLPWYDETYDKGYQGVIGVTEVPDADLLIVCVQRDSEPVLWDPVARRVVRKLRLAGRLGNPTCRFRRTAPELWVDDYDMLLRVDPVDWSVTGTRGLQRAARGARQFIGAFAFNRDETLCAVARPFSGDVVAVDTRRLRVTHRARVGRQPLEVALLADGRVFARDWRTGDLLSGRLRRRLLTLP
;
A
#
# COMPACT_ATOMS: atom_id res chain seq x y z
N MET A 1 5.74 -2.88 2.15
CA MET A 1 6.40 -4.19 2.29
C MET A 1 5.47 -5.33 1.88
N LEU A 2 5.94 -6.18 0.97
CA LEU A 2 5.27 -7.38 0.47
C LEU A 2 6.03 -8.63 0.95
N VAL A 3 5.31 -9.73 1.14
CA VAL A 3 5.85 -11.03 1.56
C VAL A 3 5.41 -12.08 0.54
N ASN A 4 6.33 -12.93 0.07
CA ASN A 4 5.96 -14.03 -0.80
C ASN A 4 5.22 -15.14 -0.04
N ALA A 5 4.54 -16.04 -0.76
CA ALA A 5 3.74 -17.11 -0.19
C ALA A 5 4.57 -18.01 0.74
N ALA A 6 5.83 -18.31 0.38
CA ALA A 6 6.75 -19.13 1.16
C ALA A 6 7.31 -18.41 2.41
N GLU A 7 7.10 -17.10 2.57
CA GLU A 7 7.72 -16.28 3.63
C GLU A 7 9.26 -16.32 3.62
N SER A 8 9.85 -16.59 2.45
CA SER A 8 11.30 -16.64 2.22
C SER A 8 11.87 -15.32 1.70
N ARG A 9 11.01 -14.39 1.24
CA ARG A 9 11.42 -13.09 0.69
C ARG A 9 10.47 -11.98 1.11
N LEU A 10 11.06 -10.84 1.47
CA LEU A 10 10.37 -9.57 1.65
C LEU A 10 10.84 -8.60 0.59
N VAL A 11 9.92 -7.84 0.00
CA VAL A 11 10.24 -6.75 -0.92
C VAL A 11 9.59 -5.46 -0.43
N SER A 12 10.34 -4.38 -0.43
CA SER A 12 9.85 -3.06 -0.02
C SER A 12 10.50 -1.94 -0.82
N THR A 13 9.95 -0.74 -0.66
CA THR A 13 10.56 0.50 -1.13
C THR A 13 10.05 1.64 -0.24
N LEU A 14 10.97 2.46 0.25
CA LEU A 14 10.70 3.75 0.84
C LEU A 14 11.18 4.79 -0.16
N GLY A 15 10.27 5.42 -0.90
CA GLY A 15 10.62 6.26 -2.05
C GLY A 15 11.69 7.33 -1.79
N TRP A 16 11.73 7.92 -0.60
CA TRP A 16 12.74 8.93 -0.22
C TRP A 16 14.09 8.34 0.22
N VAL A 17 14.17 7.03 0.50
CA VAL A 17 15.40 6.33 0.88
C VAL A 17 15.97 5.55 -0.31
N ASP A 18 15.12 4.77 -0.97
CA ASP A 18 15.55 3.78 -1.97
C ASP A 18 15.49 4.32 -3.41
N GLY A 19 14.80 5.45 -3.64
CA GLY A 19 14.60 6.00 -4.98
C GLY A 19 13.99 4.97 -5.94
N ALA A 20 14.67 4.72 -7.06
CA ALA A 20 14.30 3.71 -8.06
C ALA A 20 14.77 2.28 -7.75
N ALA A 21 15.01 1.94 -6.49
CA ALA A 21 15.46 0.60 -6.11
C ALA A 21 14.45 -0.14 -5.22
N LEU A 22 14.47 -1.47 -5.35
CA LEU A 22 13.81 -2.36 -4.41
C LEU A 22 14.77 -2.67 -3.27
N TRP A 23 14.25 -2.64 -2.06
CA TRP A 23 14.88 -3.30 -0.92
C TRP A 23 14.34 -4.73 -0.81
N VAL A 24 15.26 -5.70 -0.74
CA VAL A 24 14.93 -7.13 -0.63
C VAL A 24 15.54 -7.68 0.65
N CYS A 25 14.80 -8.50 1.38
CA CYS A 25 15.28 -9.16 2.59
C CYS A 25 14.96 -10.65 2.57
N ASP A 26 15.94 -11.45 3.00
CA ASP A 26 15.77 -12.85 3.38
C ASP A 26 15.44 -12.92 4.89
N PRO A 27 14.20 -13.29 5.28
CA PRO A 27 13.82 -13.38 6.68
C PRO A 27 14.60 -14.41 7.49
N ALA A 28 15.11 -15.47 6.86
CA ALA A 28 15.82 -16.53 7.57
C ALA A 28 17.19 -16.05 8.07
N THR A 29 17.89 -15.27 7.25
CA THR A 29 19.24 -14.77 7.56
C THR A 29 19.27 -13.32 8.02
N GLY A 30 18.19 -12.57 7.78
CA GLY A 30 18.16 -11.12 7.99
C GLY A 30 19.00 -10.33 7.00
N ARG A 31 19.59 -10.99 5.98
CA ARG A 31 20.38 -10.32 4.96
C ARG A 31 19.47 -9.46 4.09
N THR A 32 19.99 -8.30 3.72
CA THR A 32 19.30 -7.34 2.86
C THR A 32 20.15 -7.00 1.65
N GLU A 33 19.49 -6.73 0.53
CA GLU A 33 20.12 -6.19 -0.67
C GLU A 33 19.24 -5.12 -1.29
N THR A 34 19.86 -4.26 -2.10
CA THR A 34 19.18 -3.23 -2.88
C THR A 34 19.29 -3.58 -4.35
N VAL A 35 18.16 -3.67 -5.04
CA VAL A 35 18.07 -4.04 -6.46
C VAL A 35 17.67 -2.80 -7.26
N PRO A 36 18.60 -2.13 -7.96
CA PRO A 36 18.29 -0.95 -8.75
C PRO A 36 17.41 -1.31 -9.95
N LEU A 37 16.35 -0.54 -10.19
CA LEU A 37 15.39 -0.79 -11.29
C LEU A 37 15.37 0.28 -12.37
N GLY A 38 16.21 1.32 -12.28
CA GLY A 38 16.27 2.39 -13.26
C GLY A 38 16.57 3.75 -12.63
N VAL A 39 16.02 4.80 -13.24
CA VAL A 39 16.27 6.21 -12.87
C VAL A 39 14.99 6.96 -12.46
N ALA A 40 13.93 6.23 -12.12
CA ALA A 40 12.71 6.81 -11.58
C ALA A 40 12.99 7.64 -10.30
N ARG A 41 12.12 8.59 -9.98
CA ARG A 41 12.22 9.36 -8.75
C ARG A 41 11.99 8.49 -7.52
N TYR A 42 10.93 7.67 -7.58
CA TYR A 42 10.57 6.71 -6.55
C TYR A 42 9.72 5.58 -7.13
N LEU A 43 9.52 4.53 -6.34
CA LEU A 43 8.69 3.38 -6.67
C LEU A 43 7.46 3.27 -5.76
N THR A 44 6.38 2.66 -6.26
CA THR A 44 5.31 2.10 -5.44
C THR A 44 5.10 0.62 -5.76
N LEU A 45 4.67 -0.15 -4.75
CA LEU A 45 4.54 -1.61 -4.82
C LEU A 45 3.10 -2.04 -4.65
N HIS A 46 2.67 -2.97 -5.50
CA HIS A 46 1.32 -3.53 -5.46
C HIS A 46 1.41 -5.07 -5.43
N ALA A 47 0.80 -5.67 -4.40
CA ALA A 47 0.76 -7.12 -4.28
C ALA A 47 -0.03 -7.75 -5.44
N GLY A 48 0.52 -8.81 -6.03
CA GLY A 48 -0.16 -9.66 -6.99
C GLY A 48 -0.50 -11.02 -6.41
N ARG A 49 -0.75 -11.97 -7.30
CA ARG A 49 -0.98 -13.39 -7.03
C ARG A 49 0.23 -14.21 -7.48
N GLU A 50 0.32 -15.45 -7.02
CA GLU A 50 1.35 -16.43 -7.45
C GLU A 50 2.79 -15.87 -7.36
N ASP A 51 3.11 -15.25 -6.22
CA ASP A 51 4.43 -14.63 -5.98
C ASP A 51 4.86 -13.62 -7.06
N ARG A 52 3.86 -12.91 -7.60
CA ARG A 52 4.07 -11.73 -8.43
C ARG A 52 3.67 -10.46 -7.71
N PHE A 53 4.26 -9.36 -8.16
CA PHE A 53 3.92 -8.01 -7.73
C PHE A 53 4.15 -7.03 -8.87
N ALA A 54 3.44 -5.92 -8.84
CA ALA A 54 3.69 -4.80 -9.74
C ALA A 54 4.53 -3.73 -9.04
N VAL A 55 5.41 -3.12 -9.81
CA VAL A 55 6.19 -1.94 -9.45
C VAL A 55 5.80 -0.81 -10.38
N VAL A 56 5.34 0.30 -9.80
CA VAL A 56 5.10 1.53 -10.53
C VAL A 56 6.30 2.46 -10.33
N HIS A 57 6.81 3.00 -11.44
CA HIS A 57 7.96 3.88 -11.48
C HIS A 57 7.49 5.29 -11.79
N HIS A 58 7.79 6.22 -10.88
CA HIS A 58 7.30 7.60 -10.96
C HIS A 58 8.41 8.54 -11.43
N PHE A 59 8.15 9.34 -12.47
CA PHE A 59 9.13 10.26 -13.08
C PHE A 59 8.68 11.73 -12.98
N ASP A 60 8.16 12.14 -11.81
CA ASP A 60 7.73 13.52 -11.52
C ASP A 60 6.82 14.16 -12.60
N GLY A 61 6.00 13.32 -13.24
CA GLY A 61 5.02 13.71 -14.25
C GLY A 61 5.46 13.62 -15.71
N GLU A 62 6.73 13.29 -15.99
CA GLU A 62 7.23 13.13 -17.37
C GLU A 62 6.71 11.85 -18.03
N ARG A 63 6.68 10.75 -17.26
CA ARG A 63 6.16 9.45 -17.69
C ARG A 63 5.78 8.59 -16.50
N LEU A 64 5.06 7.52 -16.77
CA LEU A 64 4.82 6.43 -15.85
C LEU A 64 5.36 5.14 -16.46
N GLU A 65 5.97 4.28 -15.64
CA GLU A 65 6.19 2.90 -16.04
C GLU A 65 5.59 1.94 -15.02
N VAL A 66 5.08 0.81 -15.49
CA VAL A 66 4.59 -0.27 -14.64
C VAL A 66 5.29 -1.55 -15.06
N SER A 67 5.86 -2.29 -14.11
CA SER A 67 6.50 -3.58 -14.36
C SER A 67 5.95 -4.67 -13.46
N VAL A 68 5.69 -5.84 -14.03
CA VAL A 68 5.33 -7.06 -13.30
C VAL A 68 6.59 -7.86 -13.00
N ARG A 69 6.76 -8.30 -11.77
CA ARG A 69 7.98 -8.97 -11.28
C ARG A 69 7.62 -10.14 -10.39
N THR A 70 8.60 -11.02 -10.16
CA THR A 70 8.48 -12.14 -9.22
C THR A 70 9.39 -11.94 -8.02
N PHE A 71 9.07 -12.57 -6.89
CA PHE A 71 9.92 -12.53 -5.70
C PHE A 71 11.28 -13.24 -5.88
N ASP A 72 11.36 -14.22 -6.79
CA ASP A 72 12.60 -14.95 -7.07
C ASP A 72 13.55 -14.19 -7.99
N ALA A 73 13.03 -13.26 -8.80
CA ALA A 73 13.81 -12.43 -9.71
C ALA A 73 13.36 -10.97 -9.67
N PRO A 74 13.44 -10.27 -8.51
CA PRO A 74 12.90 -8.92 -8.36
C PRO A 74 13.59 -7.89 -9.27
N GLY A 75 14.82 -8.16 -9.74
CA GLY A 75 15.51 -7.32 -10.72
C GLY A 75 15.03 -7.45 -12.15
N ARG A 76 14.31 -8.53 -12.50
CA ARG A 76 13.86 -8.81 -13.88
C ARG A 76 12.36 -8.56 -14.03
N SER A 77 12.00 -7.86 -15.10
CA SER A 77 10.61 -7.63 -15.46
C SER A 77 10.07 -8.83 -16.24
N ALA A 78 8.91 -9.35 -15.84
CA ALA A 78 8.15 -10.34 -16.61
C ALA A 78 7.31 -9.65 -17.69
N ALA A 79 6.77 -8.46 -17.40
CA ALA A 79 6.05 -7.61 -18.33
C ALA A 79 6.24 -6.14 -17.96
N HIS A 80 6.24 -5.25 -18.93
CA HIS A 80 6.52 -3.83 -18.73
C HIS A 80 5.59 -2.98 -19.60
N LEU A 81 5.11 -1.88 -19.02
CA LEU A 81 4.31 -0.85 -19.66
C LEU A 81 5.03 0.49 -19.48
N VAL A 82 5.18 1.23 -20.57
CA VAL A 82 5.67 2.61 -20.58
C VAL A 82 4.57 3.54 -21.08
N LEU A 83 4.26 4.57 -20.29
CA LEU A 83 3.36 5.67 -20.63
C LEU A 83 4.15 6.98 -20.62
N ALA A 84 4.57 7.44 -21.79
CA ALA A 84 5.34 8.68 -21.96
C ALA A 84 4.65 9.61 -22.96
N PRO A 85 3.57 10.31 -22.58
CA PRO A 85 2.86 11.20 -23.49
C PRO A 85 3.80 12.24 -24.12
N PRO A 86 3.63 12.59 -25.42
CA PRO A 86 2.52 12.22 -26.28
C PRO A 86 2.69 10.87 -27.00
N ALA A 87 3.76 10.11 -26.74
CA ALA A 87 3.96 8.81 -27.39
C ALA A 87 2.86 7.81 -27.00
N PRO A 88 2.47 6.91 -27.92
CA PRO A 88 1.53 5.85 -27.61
C PRO A 88 2.09 4.93 -26.51
N PRO A 89 1.23 4.30 -25.70
CA PRO A 89 1.66 3.30 -24.73
C PRO A 89 2.48 2.18 -25.38
N ALA A 90 3.58 1.80 -24.74
CA ALA A 90 4.42 0.68 -25.18
C ALA A 90 4.37 -0.45 -24.17
N PHE A 91 4.17 -1.67 -24.64
CA PHE A 91 4.19 -2.90 -23.85
C PHE A 91 5.36 -3.78 -24.28
N ASP A 92 6.01 -4.43 -23.31
CA ASP A 92 7.06 -5.42 -23.52
C ASP A 92 6.89 -6.61 -22.55
N GLY A 93 7.44 -7.77 -22.92
CA GLY A 93 7.39 -9.00 -22.12
C GLY A 93 6.10 -9.82 -22.27
N ASP A 94 5.82 -10.65 -21.26
CA ASP A 94 4.71 -11.61 -21.25
C ASP A 94 3.36 -10.95 -20.93
N PRO A 95 2.42 -10.81 -21.89
CA PRO A 95 1.15 -10.15 -21.65
C PRO A 95 0.27 -10.88 -20.62
N THR A 96 0.49 -12.18 -20.39
CA THR A 96 -0.30 -12.94 -19.41
C THR A 96 0.05 -12.57 -17.96
N ALA A 97 1.20 -11.94 -17.73
CA ALA A 97 1.63 -11.53 -16.41
C ALA A 97 0.72 -10.47 -15.77
N TRP A 98 0.08 -9.62 -16.59
CA TRP A 98 -0.86 -8.60 -16.15
C TRP A 98 -2.11 -9.17 -15.47
N ALA A 99 -2.50 -10.40 -15.80
CA ALA A 99 -3.62 -11.06 -15.13
C ALA A 99 -3.35 -11.34 -13.64
N LEU A 100 -2.10 -11.37 -13.20
CA LEU A 100 -1.71 -11.73 -11.83
C LEU A 100 -1.42 -10.52 -10.92
N VAL A 101 -1.53 -9.29 -11.42
CA VAL A 101 -1.36 -8.07 -10.63
C VAL A 101 -2.64 -7.21 -10.68
N PRO A 102 -2.76 -6.15 -9.87
CA PRO A 102 -3.84 -5.18 -10.05
C PRO A 102 -3.84 -4.58 -11.46
N ARG A 103 -5.03 -4.23 -11.96
CA ARG A 103 -5.21 -3.46 -13.21
C ARG A 103 -5.14 -1.95 -12.97
N ALA A 104 -5.45 -1.47 -11.76
CA ALA A 104 -5.54 -0.04 -11.48
C ALA A 104 -4.29 0.52 -10.79
N TYR A 105 -3.80 1.65 -11.28
CA TYR A 105 -2.68 2.42 -10.74
C TYR A 105 -2.98 3.91 -10.76
N THR A 106 -2.26 4.70 -9.97
CA THR A 106 -2.37 6.15 -9.95
C THR A 106 -1.04 6.78 -10.31
N ALA A 107 -1.08 7.87 -11.07
CA ALA A 107 0.11 8.57 -11.53
C ALA A 107 -0.14 10.07 -11.57
N TYR A 108 0.86 10.85 -11.18
CA TYR A 108 0.92 12.26 -11.55
C TYR A 108 1.55 12.35 -12.95
N LEU A 109 0.92 13.07 -13.88
CA LEU A 109 1.42 13.30 -15.24
C LEU A 109 1.28 14.79 -15.60
N ARG A 110 2.18 15.33 -16.41
CA ARG A 110 2.14 16.74 -16.91
C ARG A 110 1.43 16.88 -18.26
N HIS A 111 0.73 15.84 -18.69
CA HIS A 111 0.06 15.82 -19.99
C HIS A 111 -1.25 15.02 -19.92
N PRO A 112 -2.38 15.54 -20.44
CA PRO A 112 -2.53 16.86 -21.09
C PRO A 112 -2.50 18.05 -20.11
N ALA A 113 -2.64 17.79 -18.82
CA ALA A 113 -2.52 18.79 -17.75
C ALA A 113 -1.74 18.19 -16.57
N ASP A 114 -1.16 19.06 -15.76
CA ASP A 114 -0.48 18.75 -14.50
C ASP A 114 -1.48 18.27 -13.45
N ASP A 115 -1.77 16.96 -13.43
CA ASP A 115 -2.75 16.38 -12.53
C ASP A 115 -2.48 14.89 -12.24
N PHE A 116 -3.29 14.31 -11.35
CA PHE A 116 -3.36 12.88 -11.09
C PHE A 116 -4.33 12.18 -12.03
N TYR A 117 -3.88 11.04 -12.54
CA TYR A 117 -4.60 10.18 -13.46
C TYR A 117 -4.78 8.79 -12.88
N LEU A 118 -5.88 8.16 -13.24
CA LEU A 118 -6.12 6.74 -13.06
C LEU A 118 -5.62 6.00 -14.31
N VAL A 119 -4.72 5.05 -14.10
CA VAL A 119 -4.18 4.19 -15.16
C VAL A 119 -4.75 2.79 -15.01
N LEU A 120 -5.47 2.33 -16.03
CA LEU A 120 -6.13 1.03 -16.06
C LEU A 120 -5.48 0.14 -17.12
N VAL A 121 -4.78 -0.90 -16.69
CA VAL A 121 -4.13 -1.88 -17.57
C VAL A 121 -5.06 -3.06 -17.82
N GLU A 122 -5.33 -3.38 -19.08
CA GLU A 122 -6.18 -4.50 -19.45
C GLU A 122 -5.54 -5.85 -19.04
N ARG A 123 -6.33 -6.74 -18.45
CA ARG A 123 -5.79 -8.02 -17.91
C ARG A 123 -5.48 -9.02 -19.02
N ARG A 124 -6.13 -8.89 -20.18
CA ARG A 124 -6.08 -9.87 -21.29
C ARG A 124 -5.38 -9.35 -22.54
N GLY A 125 -4.85 -8.13 -22.55
CA GLY A 125 -4.24 -7.58 -23.75
C GLY A 125 -3.42 -6.31 -23.50
N PRO A 126 -2.68 -5.85 -24.52
CA PRO A 126 -1.82 -4.67 -24.44
C PRO A 126 -2.64 -3.39 -24.60
N ALA A 127 -3.66 -3.21 -23.75
CA ALA A 127 -4.47 -2.02 -23.73
C ALA A 127 -4.32 -1.33 -22.37
N VAL A 128 -4.30 0.00 -22.41
CA VAL A 128 -4.26 0.83 -21.22
C VAL A 128 -5.14 2.05 -21.44
N ALA A 129 -5.98 2.33 -20.45
CA ALA A 129 -6.73 3.57 -20.38
C ALA A 129 -6.06 4.51 -19.36
N VAL A 130 -5.92 5.77 -19.73
CA VAL A 130 -5.48 6.84 -18.83
C VAL A 130 -6.66 7.78 -18.67
N GLU A 131 -7.22 7.81 -17.46
CA GLU A 131 -8.43 8.56 -17.16
C GLU A 131 -8.13 9.72 -16.21
N THR A 132 -8.72 10.88 -16.50
CA THR A 132 -8.80 11.98 -15.54
C THR A 132 -9.71 11.59 -14.38
N LEU A 133 -9.56 12.28 -13.24
CA LEU A 133 -10.44 12.13 -12.08
C LEU A 133 -11.24 13.43 -11.88
N PRO A 134 -12.41 13.61 -12.53
CA PRO A 134 -13.11 14.90 -12.52
C PRO A 134 -13.57 15.37 -11.13
N TRP A 135 -13.66 14.46 -10.17
CA TRP A 135 -14.00 14.77 -8.77
C TRP A 135 -12.79 15.25 -7.97
N TYR A 136 -11.56 15.05 -8.46
CA TYR A 136 -10.34 15.58 -7.86
C TYR A 136 -10.06 16.98 -8.43
N ASP A 137 -10.95 17.90 -8.07
CA ASP A 137 -10.99 19.27 -8.59
C ASP A 137 -10.35 20.28 -7.63
N GLU A 138 -10.59 21.57 -7.85
CA GLU A 138 -10.06 22.69 -7.05
C GLU A 138 -10.61 22.75 -5.62
N THR A 139 -11.54 21.87 -5.23
CA THR A 139 -11.96 21.72 -3.83
C THR A 139 -10.91 21.00 -2.97
N TYR A 140 -9.96 20.31 -3.61
CA TYR A 140 -8.80 19.71 -2.95
C TYR A 140 -7.64 20.70 -2.87
N ASP A 141 -6.89 20.65 -1.77
CA ASP A 141 -5.64 21.41 -1.62
C ASP A 141 -4.53 20.73 -2.42
N LYS A 142 -4.46 20.95 -3.74
CA LYS A 142 -3.50 20.32 -4.64
C LYS A 142 -2.02 20.60 -4.29
N GLY A 143 -1.73 21.57 -3.44
CA GLY A 143 -0.38 21.83 -2.92
C GLY A 143 0.05 20.88 -1.81
N TYR A 144 -0.91 20.29 -1.08
CA TYR A 144 -0.66 19.43 0.07
C TYR A 144 -1.35 18.06 0.01
N GLN A 145 -2.28 17.88 -0.93
CA GLN A 145 -3.02 16.67 -1.20
C GLN A 145 -2.63 16.14 -2.58
N GLY A 146 -2.55 14.83 -2.68
CA GLY A 146 -2.33 14.11 -3.92
C GLY A 146 -3.04 12.78 -3.89
N VAL A 147 -3.33 12.21 -5.05
CA VAL A 147 -3.86 10.84 -5.13
C VAL A 147 -2.73 9.87 -4.80
N ILE A 148 -2.85 9.15 -3.68
CA ILE A 148 -1.75 8.34 -3.12
C ILE A 148 -1.92 6.84 -3.35
N GLY A 149 -3.09 6.39 -3.80
CA GLY A 149 -3.29 4.98 -4.11
C GLY A 149 -4.67 4.67 -4.63
N VAL A 150 -4.77 3.47 -5.20
CA VAL A 150 -6.02 2.87 -5.67
C VAL A 150 -6.06 1.41 -5.25
N THR A 151 -7.24 0.94 -4.86
CA THR A 151 -7.49 -0.46 -4.47
C THR A 151 -8.72 -0.97 -5.21
N GLU A 152 -8.59 -2.11 -5.88
CA GLU A 152 -9.73 -2.79 -6.51
C GLU A 152 -10.65 -3.39 -5.45
N VAL A 153 -11.97 -3.23 -5.66
CA VAL A 153 -12.97 -3.93 -4.87
C VAL A 153 -13.10 -5.35 -5.40
N PRO A 154 -12.90 -6.40 -4.57
CA PRO A 154 -13.06 -7.79 -5.00
C PRO A 154 -14.43 -8.04 -5.60
N ASP A 155 -14.47 -8.83 -6.68
CA ASP A 155 -15.68 -9.28 -7.36
C ASP A 155 -16.61 -8.16 -7.87
N ALA A 156 -16.11 -6.92 -7.96
CA ALA A 156 -16.83 -5.78 -8.49
C ALA A 156 -15.93 -4.94 -9.41
N ASP A 157 -16.51 -4.30 -10.41
CA ASP A 157 -15.81 -3.32 -11.24
C ASP A 157 -15.78 -1.93 -10.56
N LEU A 158 -15.36 -1.89 -9.30
CA LEU A 158 -15.25 -0.66 -8.51
C LEU A 158 -13.83 -0.48 -7.98
N LEU A 159 -13.45 0.77 -7.77
CA LEU A 159 -12.14 1.17 -7.25
C LEU A 159 -12.32 2.05 -6.02
N ILE A 160 -11.43 1.91 -5.04
CA ILE A 160 -11.30 2.85 -3.93
C ILE A 160 -10.05 3.68 -4.19
N VAL A 161 -10.24 4.99 -4.39
CA VAL A 161 -9.15 5.95 -4.63
C VAL A 161 -8.88 6.74 -3.36
N CYS A 162 -7.63 6.71 -2.89
CA CYS A 162 -7.19 7.37 -1.67
C CYS A 162 -6.47 8.68 -1.98
N VAL A 163 -6.80 9.73 -1.22
CA VAL A 163 -6.14 11.04 -1.29
C VAL A 163 -5.34 11.28 -0.01
N GLN A 164 -4.20 11.94 -0.14
CA GLN A 164 -3.37 12.34 0.99
C GLN A 164 -4.11 13.33 1.90
N ARG A 165 -3.94 13.19 3.21
CA ARG A 165 -4.58 14.04 4.23
C ARG A 165 -6.10 14.06 4.14
N ASP A 166 -6.70 12.97 3.69
CA ASP A 166 -8.14 12.85 3.48
C ASP A 166 -8.71 11.66 4.24
N SER A 167 -9.89 11.85 4.83
CA SER A 167 -10.61 10.79 5.57
C SER A 167 -11.86 10.32 4.83
N GLU A 168 -11.95 10.63 3.54
CA GLU A 168 -13.09 10.32 2.69
C GLU A 168 -12.67 9.67 1.35
N PRO A 169 -11.95 8.52 1.35
CA PRO A 169 -11.62 7.81 0.12
C PRO A 169 -12.82 7.68 -0.82
N VAL A 170 -12.57 7.72 -2.12
CA VAL A 170 -13.63 7.75 -3.14
C VAL A 170 -13.88 6.37 -3.68
N LEU A 171 -15.10 5.86 -3.55
CA LEU A 171 -15.57 4.70 -4.29
C LEU A 171 -15.95 5.16 -5.71
N TRP A 172 -15.17 4.71 -6.69
CA TRP A 172 -15.24 5.13 -8.09
C TRP A 172 -15.68 3.97 -8.97
N ASP A 173 -16.60 4.26 -9.90
CA ASP A 173 -17.00 3.37 -10.99
C ASP A 173 -16.24 3.80 -12.25
N PRO A 174 -15.19 3.06 -12.68
CA PRO A 174 -14.42 3.39 -13.88
C PRO A 174 -15.21 3.17 -15.18
N VAL A 175 -16.26 2.35 -15.18
CA VAL A 175 -17.09 2.11 -16.38
C VAL A 175 -18.06 3.26 -16.58
N ALA A 176 -18.81 3.62 -15.53
CA ALA A 176 -19.75 4.75 -15.57
C ALA A 176 -19.07 6.11 -15.38
N ARG A 177 -17.76 6.12 -15.07
CA ARG A 177 -16.93 7.31 -14.81
C ARG A 177 -17.57 8.26 -13.81
N ARG A 178 -18.00 7.72 -12.66
CA ARG A 178 -18.66 8.50 -11.61
C ARG A 178 -18.27 8.07 -10.21
N VAL A 179 -18.34 9.03 -9.29
CA VAL A 179 -18.27 8.75 -7.86
C VAL A 179 -19.52 8.01 -7.45
N VAL A 180 -19.35 6.80 -6.92
CA VAL A 180 -20.44 6.03 -6.32
C VAL A 180 -20.74 6.60 -4.93
N ARG A 181 -19.70 6.82 -4.11
CA ARG A 181 -19.78 7.47 -2.80
C ARG A 181 -18.40 7.84 -2.25
N LYS A 182 -18.38 8.65 -1.20
CA LYS A 182 -17.22 8.83 -0.32
C LYS A 182 -17.31 7.91 0.91
N LEU A 183 -16.21 7.27 1.29
CA LEU A 183 -16.10 6.39 2.45
C LEU A 183 -15.72 7.21 3.69
N ARG A 184 -16.68 7.55 4.55
CA ARG A 184 -16.42 8.34 5.76
C ARG A 184 -15.63 7.52 6.79
N LEU A 185 -14.34 7.83 6.96
CA LEU A 185 -13.46 7.18 7.94
C LEU A 185 -13.59 7.83 9.34
N ALA A 186 -12.48 8.03 10.06
CA ALA A 186 -12.47 8.55 11.43
C ALA A 186 -12.24 10.07 11.51
N GLY A 187 -12.17 10.77 10.36
CA GLY A 187 -11.95 12.22 10.30
C GLY A 187 -10.59 12.64 10.87
N ARG A 188 -9.56 11.79 10.71
CA ARG A 188 -8.22 12.08 11.22
C ARG A 188 -7.29 12.75 10.21
N LEU A 189 -7.75 12.91 8.97
CA LEU A 189 -7.01 13.50 7.85
C LEU A 189 -5.70 12.75 7.60
N GLY A 190 -5.78 11.42 7.57
CA GLY A 190 -4.66 10.51 7.33
C GLY A 190 -4.26 10.35 5.86
N ASN A 191 -3.39 9.38 5.61
CA ASN A 191 -3.01 8.93 4.27
C ASN A 191 -3.52 7.50 4.08
N PRO A 192 -4.83 7.32 3.84
CA PRO A 192 -5.47 6.02 3.98
C PRO A 192 -4.91 5.00 3.00
N THR A 193 -4.59 3.82 3.51
CA THR A 193 -4.23 2.62 2.76
C THR A 193 -5.36 1.60 2.92
N CYS A 194 -5.88 1.09 1.81
CA CYS A 194 -6.97 0.12 1.80
C CYS A 194 -6.44 -1.30 1.61
N ARG A 195 -6.91 -2.26 2.42
CA ARG A 195 -6.63 -3.70 2.23
C ARG A 195 -7.86 -4.54 2.54
N PHE A 196 -8.34 -5.27 1.55
CA PHE A 196 -9.33 -6.32 1.77
C PHE A 196 -8.67 -7.52 2.44
N ARG A 197 -9.37 -8.11 3.40
CA ARG A 197 -8.99 -9.42 3.93
C ARG A 197 -9.41 -10.51 2.97
N ARG A 198 -8.56 -11.53 2.78
CA ARG A 198 -8.89 -12.70 1.96
C ARG A 198 -9.80 -13.69 2.70
N THR A 199 -9.75 -13.68 4.03
CA THR A 199 -10.43 -14.64 4.90
C THR A 199 -11.78 -14.15 5.44
N ALA A 200 -12.16 -12.91 5.15
CA ALA A 200 -13.42 -12.30 5.61
C ALA A 200 -13.84 -11.17 4.65
N PRO A 201 -15.16 -10.93 4.44
CA PRO A 201 -15.66 -9.87 3.58
C PRO A 201 -15.58 -8.52 4.29
N GLU A 202 -14.37 -8.03 4.55
CA GLU A 202 -14.13 -6.76 5.23
C GLU A 202 -12.93 -6.03 4.64
N LEU A 203 -13.06 -4.70 4.58
CA LEU A 203 -11.99 -3.78 4.21
C LEU A 203 -11.33 -3.25 5.49
N TRP A 204 -10.01 -3.24 5.53
CA TRP A 204 -9.23 -2.57 6.58
C TRP A 204 -8.59 -1.31 6.01
N VAL A 205 -8.68 -0.22 6.76
CA VAL A 205 -8.19 1.10 6.36
C VAL A 205 -7.54 1.79 7.54
N ASP A 206 -6.39 2.42 7.35
CA ASP A 206 -5.84 3.35 8.33
C ASP A 206 -6.31 4.80 8.11
N ASP A 207 -6.45 5.55 9.19
CA ASP A 207 -6.74 6.98 9.15
C ASP A 207 -5.90 7.67 10.23
N TYR A 208 -4.69 8.05 9.82
CA TYR A 208 -3.67 8.73 10.63
C TYR A 208 -3.18 7.90 11.83
N ASP A 209 -3.85 7.94 12.99
CA ASP A 209 -3.50 7.21 14.21
C ASP A 209 -4.46 6.03 14.51
N MET A 210 -5.41 5.80 13.61
CA MET A 210 -6.51 4.85 13.74
C MET A 210 -6.39 3.73 12.70
N LEU A 211 -6.87 2.55 13.08
CA LEU A 211 -7.15 1.44 12.17
C LEU A 211 -8.65 1.14 12.19
N LEU A 212 -9.26 1.03 11.02
CA LEU A 212 -10.69 0.88 10.83
C LEU A 212 -10.98 -0.44 10.13
N ARG A 213 -12.15 -1.00 10.45
CA ARG A 213 -12.79 -2.06 9.67
C ARG A 213 -14.05 -1.49 9.03
N VAL A 214 -14.22 -1.75 7.74
CA VAL A 214 -15.32 -1.27 6.91
C VAL A 214 -16.03 -2.47 6.28
N ASP A 215 -17.36 -2.49 6.33
CA ASP A 215 -18.19 -3.47 5.64
C ASP A 215 -18.26 -3.11 4.15
N PRO A 216 -17.86 -3.98 3.21
CA PRO A 216 -17.85 -3.67 1.79
C PRO A 216 -19.24 -3.71 1.13
N VAL A 217 -20.27 -4.18 1.83
CA VAL A 217 -21.66 -4.21 1.33
C VAL A 217 -22.27 -2.82 1.41
N ASP A 218 -22.19 -2.16 2.57
CA ASP A 218 -22.81 -0.86 2.81
C ASP A 218 -21.81 0.28 3.07
N TRP A 219 -20.51 -0.05 3.08
CA TRP A 219 -19.38 0.86 3.32
C TRP A 219 -19.41 1.56 4.68
N SER A 220 -20.09 0.96 5.66
CA SER A 220 -20.12 1.45 7.03
C SER A 220 -18.86 1.04 7.80
N VAL A 221 -18.39 1.90 8.70
CA VAL A 221 -17.31 1.56 9.64
C VAL A 221 -17.89 0.67 10.74
N THR A 222 -17.49 -0.61 10.74
CA THR A 222 -17.96 -1.61 11.72
C THR A 222 -17.02 -1.76 12.92
N GLY A 223 -15.89 -1.06 12.91
CA GLY A 223 -14.96 -1.05 14.03
C GLY A 223 -13.85 -0.04 13.85
N THR A 224 -13.36 0.49 14.97
CA THR A 224 -12.25 1.45 14.98
C THR A 224 -11.33 1.18 16.15
N ARG A 225 -10.02 1.33 15.92
CA ARG A 225 -9.00 1.19 16.95
C ARG A 225 -7.95 2.29 16.86
N GLY A 226 -7.88 3.12 17.90
CA GLY A 226 -6.73 4.01 18.10
C GLY A 226 -5.51 3.22 18.52
N LEU A 227 -4.40 3.44 17.81
CA LEU A 227 -3.19 2.64 17.96
C LEU A 227 -1.98 3.46 18.42
N GLN A 228 -2.05 4.78 18.25
CA GLN A 228 -1.03 5.67 18.75
C GLN A 228 -1.65 6.86 19.47
N ARG A 229 -0.97 7.31 20.54
CA ARG A 229 -1.42 8.44 21.34
C ARG A 229 -0.73 9.71 20.87
N ALA A 230 -1.41 10.83 21.04
CA ALA A 230 -0.77 12.13 20.94
C ALA A 230 0.39 12.25 21.93
N ALA A 231 1.43 12.96 21.54
CA ALA A 231 2.59 13.26 22.38
C ALA A 231 2.94 14.73 22.23
N ARG A 232 3.18 15.41 23.37
CA ARG A 232 3.52 16.85 23.42
C ARG A 232 2.55 17.74 22.61
N GLY A 233 1.24 17.47 22.73
CA GLY A 233 0.19 18.23 22.05
C GLY A 233 0.01 17.92 20.56
N ALA A 234 0.86 17.10 19.95
CA ALA A 234 0.74 16.69 18.55
C ALA A 234 0.22 15.26 18.42
N ARG A 235 -0.74 15.03 17.52
CA ARG A 235 -1.14 13.67 17.11
C ARG A 235 0.04 12.97 16.43
N GLN A 236 0.05 11.64 16.47
CA GLN A 236 1.15 10.83 15.97
C GLN A 236 0.58 9.75 15.06
N PHE A 237 1.03 9.68 13.81
CA PHE A 237 0.51 8.73 12.81
C PHE A 237 1.08 7.31 12.98
N ILE A 238 0.25 6.29 12.77
CA ILE A 238 0.73 4.91 12.61
C ILE A 238 1.38 4.73 11.25
N GLY A 239 2.35 3.81 11.15
CA GLY A 239 2.88 3.38 9.88
C GLY A 239 1.94 2.39 9.18
N ALA A 240 2.47 1.71 8.17
CA ALA A 240 1.75 0.68 7.44
C ALA A 240 1.29 -0.46 8.35
N PHE A 241 0.28 -1.19 7.86
CA PHE A 241 -0.20 -2.42 8.47
C PHE A 241 -0.11 -3.59 7.50
N ALA A 242 0.04 -4.80 8.04
CA ALA A 242 0.11 -6.04 7.29
C ALA A 242 -0.49 -7.21 8.07
N PHE A 243 -1.22 -8.08 7.38
CA PHE A 243 -1.72 -9.33 7.96
C PHE A 243 -0.63 -10.41 7.95
N ASN A 244 -0.70 -11.35 8.90
CA ASN A 244 0.01 -12.62 8.76
C ASN A 244 -0.68 -13.52 7.72
N ARG A 245 -0.06 -14.66 7.39
CA ARG A 245 -0.53 -15.57 6.33
C ARG A 245 -1.99 -16.02 6.47
N ASP A 246 -2.45 -16.31 7.69
CA ASP A 246 -3.83 -16.75 7.97
C ASP A 246 -4.78 -15.59 8.31
N GLU A 247 -4.26 -14.36 8.31
CA GLU A 247 -4.97 -13.13 8.64
C GLU A 247 -5.66 -13.13 10.01
N THR A 248 -5.18 -13.94 10.96
CA THR A 248 -5.65 -13.91 12.36
C THR A 248 -5.11 -12.71 13.12
N LEU A 249 -3.98 -12.16 12.66
CA LEU A 249 -3.31 -10.99 13.24
C LEU A 249 -2.98 -9.94 12.16
N CYS A 250 -3.19 -8.68 12.51
CA CYS A 250 -2.78 -7.52 11.73
C CYS A 250 -1.66 -6.77 12.48
N ALA A 251 -0.43 -6.84 11.99
CA ALA A 251 0.67 -6.03 12.50
C ALA A 251 0.52 -4.58 12.05
N VAL A 252 0.82 -3.64 12.95
CA VAL A 252 0.78 -2.21 12.70
C VAL A 252 2.05 -1.57 13.24
N ALA A 253 2.78 -0.88 12.37
CA ALA A 253 3.96 -0.12 12.76
C ALA A 253 3.58 1.14 13.54
N ARG A 254 4.29 1.44 14.63
CA ARG A 254 4.07 2.63 15.44
C ARG A 254 5.35 3.43 15.59
N PRO A 255 5.68 4.29 14.60
CA PRO A 255 6.96 4.98 14.52
C PRO A 255 7.33 5.70 15.83
N PHE A 256 6.37 6.37 16.46
CA PHE A 256 6.60 7.16 17.66
C PHE A 256 6.55 6.34 18.96
N SER A 257 6.09 5.08 18.89
CA SER A 257 6.06 4.17 20.04
C SER A 257 7.24 3.21 20.10
N GLY A 258 8.08 3.16 19.06
CA GLY A 258 9.27 2.31 19.06
C GLY A 258 9.01 0.83 18.75
N ASP A 259 7.82 0.49 18.25
CA ASP A 259 7.36 -0.90 18.21
C ASP A 259 6.36 -1.20 17.09
N VAL A 260 6.06 -2.49 16.97
CA VAL A 260 4.96 -3.03 16.16
C VAL A 260 3.98 -3.71 17.11
N VAL A 261 2.69 -3.47 16.93
CA VAL A 261 1.63 -4.19 17.63
C VAL A 261 0.88 -5.11 16.69
N ALA A 262 0.38 -6.23 17.21
CA ALA A 262 -0.57 -7.05 16.46
C ALA A 262 -1.97 -6.88 17.01
N VAL A 263 -2.91 -6.59 16.11
CA VAL A 263 -4.34 -6.51 16.35
C VAL A 263 -4.97 -7.84 15.97
N ASP A 264 -5.70 -8.46 16.90
CA ASP A 264 -6.56 -9.61 16.62
C ASP A 264 -7.66 -9.19 15.64
N THR A 265 -7.73 -9.84 14.49
CA THR A 265 -8.59 -9.41 13.40
C THR A 265 -10.08 -9.68 13.64
N ARG A 266 -10.41 -10.61 14.54
CA ARG A 266 -11.82 -10.90 14.91
C ARG A 266 -12.34 -9.89 15.92
N ARG A 267 -11.48 -9.50 16.88
CA ARG A 267 -11.86 -8.67 18.04
C ARG A 267 -11.50 -7.20 17.88
N LEU A 268 -10.68 -6.84 16.90
CA LEU A 268 -10.09 -5.52 16.70
C LEU A 268 -9.39 -4.99 17.97
N ARG A 269 -8.64 -5.89 18.64
CA ARG A 269 -7.91 -5.58 19.89
C ARG A 269 -6.43 -5.86 19.74
N VAL A 270 -5.60 -4.97 20.29
CA VAL A 270 -4.16 -5.21 20.40
C VAL A 270 -3.91 -6.37 21.37
N THR A 271 -3.36 -7.46 20.86
CA THR A 271 -3.09 -8.69 21.62
C THR A 271 -1.60 -8.98 21.78
N HIS A 272 -0.76 -8.45 20.89
CA HIS A 272 0.68 -8.70 20.91
C HIS A 272 1.48 -7.42 20.65
N ARG A 273 2.77 -7.46 21.00
CA ARG A 273 3.73 -6.39 20.78
C ARG A 273 5.10 -6.98 20.43
N ALA A 274 5.81 -6.37 19.50
CA ALA A 274 7.22 -6.57 19.22
C ALA A 274 7.93 -5.22 19.36
N ARG A 275 8.85 -5.10 20.32
CA ARG A 275 9.73 -3.93 20.39
C ARG A 275 10.77 -4.03 19.28
N VAL A 276 10.95 -2.96 18.52
CA VAL A 276 11.97 -2.88 17.45
C VAL A 276 12.94 -1.72 17.68
N GLY A 277 12.70 -0.87 18.67
CA GLY A 277 13.67 0.08 19.24
C GLY A 277 13.83 1.41 18.51
N ARG A 278 13.39 1.52 17.25
CA ARG A 278 13.48 2.74 16.43
C ARG A 278 12.12 3.15 15.85
N GLN A 279 12.05 3.79 14.69
CA GLN A 279 10.79 4.34 14.16
C GLN A 279 10.25 3.46 13.03
N PRO A 280 9.61 2.30 13.31
CA PRO A 280 9.10 1.44 12.24
C PRO A 280 8.01 2.16 11.45
N LEU A 281 8.12 2.15 10.13
CA LEU A 281 7.13 2.72 9.23
C LEU A 281 6.43 1.67 8.37
N GLU A 282 7.20 0.87 7.64
CA GLU A 282 6.65 -0.31 6.96
C GLU A 282 6.75 -1.55 7.84
N VAL A 283 5.89 -2.54 7.61
CA VAL A 283 5.87 -3.77 8.38
C VAL A 283 5.48 -4.98 7.54
N ALA A 284 6.08 -6.11 7.87
CA ALA A 284 5.66 -7.46 7.50
C ALA A 284 5.54 -8.32 8.76
N LEU A 285 4.58 -9.23 8.75
CA LEU A 285 4.34 -10.20 9.80
C LEU A 285 4.31 -11.60 9.20
N LEU A 286 5.21 -12.47 9.67
CA LEU A 286 5.26 -13.87 9.25
C LEU A 286 4.34 -14.74 10.11
N ALA A 287 3.99 -15.92 9.61
CA ALA A 287 3.12 -16.88 10.29
C ALA A 287 3.66 -17.30 11.68
N ASP A 288 4.99 -17.36 11.84
CA ASP A 288 5.65 -17.73 13.10
C ASP A 288 5.75 -16.59 14.14
N GLY A 289 5.15 -15.43 13.82
CA GLY A 289 5.12 -14.23 14.66
C GLY A 289 6.39 -13.38 14.61
N ARG A 290 7.35 -13.68 13.73
CA ARG A 290 8.44 -12.74 13.42
C ARG A 290 7.90 -11.50 12.71
N VAL A 291 8.46 -10.36 13.09
CA VAL A 291 8.13 -9.05 12.57
C VAL A 291 9.37 -8.48 11.90
N PHE A 292 9.18 -7.97 10.69
CA PHE A 292 10.18 -7.20 9.96
C PHE A 292 9.58 -5.82 9.67
N ALA A 293 10.38 -4.78 9.76
CA ALA A 293 9.96 -3.42 9.53
C ALA A 293 11.12 -2.62 8.91
N ARG A 294 10.79 -1.46 8.34
CA ARG A 294 11.78 -0.48 7.86
C ARG A 294 11.75 0.75 8.75
N ASP A 295 12.92 1.22 9.17
CA ASP A 295 13.02 2.48 9.91
C ASP A 295 12.60 3.66 9.03
N TRP A 296 11.76 4.55 9.56
CA TRP A 296 11.23 5.69 8.83
C TRP A 296 12.33 6.61 8.29
N ARG A 297 13.39 6.84 9.07
CA ARG A 297 14.41 7.84 8.73
C ARG A 297 15.48 7.29 7.82
N THR A 298 16.01 6.11 8.15
CA THR A 298 17.17 5.55 7.43
C THR A 298 16.79 4.44 6.46
N GLY A 299 15.58 3.88 6.57
CA GLY A 299 15.20 2.66 5.90
C GLY A 299 15.82 1.39 6.48
N ASP A 300 16.67 1.45 7.50
CA ASP A 300 17.33 0.25 8.01
C ASP A 300 16.34 -0.85 8.39
N LEU A 301 16.78 -2.10 8.26
CA LEU A 301 16.01 -3.25 8.71
C LEU A 301 15.81 -3.16 10.23
N LEU A 302 14.55 -3.27 10.64
CA LEU A 302 14.13 -3.45 12.02
C LEU A 302 13.49 -4.84 12.14
N SER A 303 13.83 -5.58 13.19
CA SER A 303 13.26 -6.91 13.41
C SER A 303 12.86 -7.12 14.86
N GLY A 304 11.89 -8.00 15.06
CA GLY A 304 11.39 -8.36 16.37
C GLY A 304 10.53 -9.61 16.31
N ARG A 305 9.98 -10.00 17.47
CA ARG A 305 9.03 -11.11 17.56
C ARG A 305 7.84 -10.71 18.39
N LEU A 306 6.64 -11.02 17.91
CA LEU A 306 5.43 -10.79 18.66
C LEU A 306 5.47 -11.57 19.97
N ARG A 307 5.26 -10.85 21.07
CA ARG A 307 5.00 -11.42 22.39
C ARG A 307 3.58 -11.07 22.79
N ARG A 308 2.85 -12.04 23.32
CA ARG A 308 1.51 -11.82 23.84
C ARG A 308 1.61 -10.74 24.92
N ARG A 309 0.74 -9.74 24.81
CA ARG A 309 0.66 -8.70 25.83
C ARG A 309 0.09 -9.36 27.08
N LEU A 310 0.94 -9.59 28.09
CA LEU A 310 0.44 -9.87 29.43
C LEU A 310 -0.39 -8.65 29.81
N LEU A 311 -1.68 -8.88 30.06
CA LEU A 311 -2.50 -7.89 30.73
C LEU A 311 -1.83 -7.71 32.10
N THR A 312 -1.02 -6.65 32.25
CA THR A 312 -0.87 -6.05 33.57
C THR A 312 -2.28 -5.60 33.93
N LEU A 313 -2.94 -6.40 34.77
CA LEU A 313 -4.14 -5.98 35.48
C LEU A 313 -3.80 -4.62 36.12
N PRO A 314 -4.67 -3.60 35.96
CA PRO A 314 -4.50 -2.34 36.68
C PRO A 314 -4.50 -2.57 38.20
#